data_AF-A0A539CRP1-F1
#
_entry.id   AF-A0A539CRP1-F1
#
_cell.length_a   1.000
_cell.length_b   1.000
_cell.length_c   1.000
_cell.angle_alpha   90.00
_cell.angle_beta   90.00
_cell.angle_gamma   90.00
#
_symmetry.space_group_name_H-M   'P 1'
#
loop_
_entity.id
_entity.type
_entity.pdbx_description
1 polymer ?
#
loop_
_entity_poly.entity_id
_entity_poly.type
_entity_poly.pdbx_seq_one_letter_code
_entity_poly.pdbx_strand_id
1 'polypeptide(L)'
;MRYHPREYLFAYGTLRRESNSEMFRLLARYGQFVDDATCQGKLYMVDDYPGLVPSNNPHDFVYGEVYKLSCPDIVLSCLDDYEECSPKFTKPTAYVRRKENVQTKSGEVVTAWVYIYDRPTEGLQLIQSGDFLEKT
;
A
#
# COMPACT_ATOMS: atom_id res chain seq x y z
N MET A 1 13.32 -16.66 -21.82
CA MET A 1 13.08 -15.48 -20.96
C MET A 1 11.63 -15.53 -20.50
N ARG A 2 11.37 -15.57 -19.19
CA ARG A 2 9.98 -15.49 -18.70
C ARG A 2 9.55 -14.03 -18.75
N TYR A 3 8.48 -13.75 -19.48
CA TYR A 3 7.83 -12.45 -19.45
C TYR A 3 7.14 -12.32 -18.09
N HIS A 4 7.69 -11.50 -17.21
CA HIS A 4 6.95 -11.08 -16.03
C HIS A 4 6.06 -9.90 -16.46
N PRO A 5 4.73 -10.01 -16.32
CA PRO A 5 3.87 -8.83 -16.47
C PRO A 5 4.37 -7.73 -15.53
N ARG A 6 4.17 -6.46 -15.92
CA ARG A 6 4.59 -5.33 -15.09
C ARG A 6 3.82 -5.39 -13.77
N GLU A 7 4.52 -5.64 -12.67
CA GLU A 7 3.95 -5.64 -11.34
C GLU A 7 4.22 -4.30 -10.68
N TYR A 8 3.15 -3.71 -10.14
CA TYR A 8 3.18 -2.44 -9.44
C TYR A 8 2.81 -2.63 -7.98
N LEU A 9 3.32 -1.77 -7.11
CA LEU A 9 2.96 -1.67 -5.70
C LEU A 9 2.46 -0.25 -5.43
N PHE A 10 1.35 -0.12 -4.72
CA PHE A 10 0.88 1.15 -4.19
C PHE A 10 1.20 1.22 -2.69
N ALA A 11 2.04 2.19 -2.32
CA ALA A 11 2.46 2.45 -0.94
C ALA A 11 1.76 3.70 -0.42
N TYR A 12 1.06 3.60 0.71
CA TYR A 12 0.26 4.70 1.28
C TYR A 12 0.65 5.10 2.71
N GLY A 13 1.67 4.45 3.28
CA GLY A 13 2.08 4.64 4.67
C GLY A 13 3.59 4.57 4.86
N THR A 14 4.04 3.73 5.80
CA THR A 14 5.45 3.51 6.17
C THR A 14 6.34 2.98 5.03
N LEU A 15 5.75 2.59 3.90
CA LEU A 15 6.48 2.18 2.69
C LEU A 15 6.76 3.35 1.73
N ARG A 16 6.22 4.54 1.98
CA ARG A 16 6.46 5.74 1.15
C ARG A 16 7.83 6.33 1.39
N ARG A 17 8.37 7.07 0.41
CA ARG A 17 9.74 7.63 0.46
C ARG A 17 10.02 8.52 1.66
N GLU A 18 9.04 9.31 2.11
CA GLU A 18 9.23 10.27 3.20
C GLU A 18 9.20 9.62 4.59
N SER A 19 8.77 8.35 4.69
CA SER A 19 8.75 7.60 5.95
C SER A 19 10.15 7.31 6.51
N ASN A 20 11.18 7.28 5.66
CA ASN A 20 12.54 6.85 5.99
C ASN A 20 12.64 5.48 6.70
N SER A 21 11.63 4.62 6.55
CA SER A 21 11.63 3.30 7.18
C SER A 21 12.69 2.37 6.55
N GLU A 22 13.10 1.34 7.29
CA GLU A 22 13.98 0.31 6.74
C GLU A 22 13.37 -0.39 5.52
N MET A 23 12.05 -0.58 5.53
CA MET A 23 11.34 -1.23 4.46
C MET A 23 11.19 -0.37 3.21
N PHE A 24 11.11 0.95 3.36
CA PHE A 24 11.25 1.84 2.20
C PHE A 24 12.61 1.63 1.52
N ARG A 25 13.72 1.40 2.25
CA ARG A 25 15.03 1.14 1.62
C ARG A 25 15.04 -0.14 0.79
N LEU A 26 14.36 -1.19 1.25
CA LEU A 26 14.19 -2.41 0.47
C LEU A 26 13.38 -2.14 -0.80
N LEU A 27 12.23 -1.44 -0.66
CA LEU A 27 11.40 -1.06 -1.79
C LEU A 27 12.19 -0.21 -2.79
N ALA A 28 12.93 0.80 -2.34
CA ALA A 28 13.74 1.68 -3.18
C ALA A 28 14.85 0.93 -3.94
N ARG A 29 15.33 -0.21 -3.43
CA ARG A 29 16.35 -1.04 -4.12
C ARG A 29 15.79 -1.77 -5.34
N TYR A 30 14.52 -2.17 -5.30
CA TYR A 30 13.90 -3.04 -6.31
C TYR A 30 12.63 -2.46 -6.94
N GLY A 31 12.23 -1.27 -6.51
CA GLY A 31 11.06 -0.54 -6.93
C GLY A 31 11.48 0.80 -7.53
N GLN A 32 11.02 1.07 -8.74
CA GLN A 32 11.18 2.37 -9.37
C GLN A 32 9.91 3.18 -9.11
N PHE A 33 10.03 4.36 -8.51
CA PHE A 33 8.92 5.30 -8.38
C PHE A 33 8.36 5.64 -9.78
N VAL A 34 7.04 5.59 -9.90
CA VAL A 34 6.31 5.86 -11.15
C VAL A 34 5.60 7.20 -11.05
N ASP A 35 4.71 7.36 -10.08
CA ASP A 35 3.93 8.57 -9.88
C ASP A 35 3.33 8.58 -8.46
N ASP A 36 2.90 9.76 -8.02
CA ASP A 36 1.93 9.86 -6.93
C ASP A 36 0.58 9.31 -7.43
N ALA A 37 -0.23 8.73 -6.55
CA ALA A 37 -1.50 8.14 -6.94
C ALA A 37 -2.52 8.15 -5.80
N THR A 38 -3.76 7.80 -6.16
CA THR A 38 -4.85 7.57 -5.22
C THR A 38 -5.45 6.18 -5.38
N CYS A 39 -5.91 5.61 -4.27
CA CYS A 39 -6.69 4.38 -4.22
C CYS A 39 -8.04 4.67 -3.56
N GLN A 40 -9.12 4.09 -4.08
CA GLN A 40 -10.45 4.28 -3.50
C GLN A 40 -10.54 3.55 -2.14
N GLY A 41 -10.78 4.30 -1.07
CA GLY A 41 -10.81 3.73 0.27
C GLY A 41 -10.72 4.77 1.38
N LYS A 42 -10.93 4.29 2.60
CA LYS A 42 -10.73 5.04 3.84
C LYS A 42 -9.40 4.67 4.44
N LEU A 43 -8.75 5.65 5.05
CA LEU A 43 -7.49 5.46 5.76
C LEU A 43 -7.73 5.59 7.27
N TYR A 44 -7.37 4.57 8.03
CA TYR A 44 -7.47 4.59 9.48
C TYR A 44 -6.09 4.60 10.11
N MET A 45 -5.95 5.27 11.25
CA MET A 45 -4.81 5.10 12.13
C MET A 45 -5.04 3.82 12.95
N VAL A 46 -4.23 2.79 12.70
CA VAL A 46 -4.33 1.50 13.41
C VAL A 46 -3.52 1.54 14.70
N ASP A 47 -2.30 2.06 14.62
CA ASP A 47 -1.41 2.37 15.75
C ASP A 47 -0.47 3.51 15.33
N ASP A 48 0.85 3.29 15.28
CA ASP A 48 1.83 4.18 14.64
C ASP A 48 1.91 3.98 13.11
N TYR A 49 1.02 3.17 12.55
CA TYR A 49 0.91 2.86 11.13
C TYR A 49 -0.55 2.94 10.62
N PRO A 50 -0.74 3.18 9.30
CA PRO A 50 -2.07 3.33 8.72
C PRO A 50 -2.64 2.02 8.16
N GLY A 51 -3.97 1.92 8.10
CA GLY A 51 -4.70 0.84 7.45
C GLY A 51 -5.66 1.36 6.39
N LEU A 52 -5.46 0.95 5.13
CA LEU A 52 -6.40 1.22 4.03
C LEU A 52 -7.52 0.17 4.04
N VAL A 53 -8.77 0.65 4.05
CA VAL A 53 -9.97 -0.18 3.86
C VAL A 53 -10.73 0.28 2.61
N PRO A 54 -10.99 -0.61 1.62
CA PRO A 54 -11.71 -0.27 0.40
C PRO A 54 -13.10 0.34 0.69
N SER A 55 -13.50 1.30 -0.13
CA SER A 55 -14.79 1.99 -0.03
C SER A 55 -15.41 2.12 -1.41
N ASN A 56 -16.75 2.08 -1.48
CA ASN A 56 -17.50 2.36 -2.71
C ASN A 56 -17.93 3.83 -2.81
N ASN A 57 -17.66 4.64 -1.79
CA ASN A 57 -17.97 6.06 -1.80
C ASN A 57 -16.93 6.80 -2.65
N PRO A 58 -17.32 7.49 -3.74
CA PRO A 58 -16.40 8.17 -4.64
C PRO A 58 -15.70 9.39 -4.02
N HIS A 59 -15.98 9.73 -2.76
CA HIS A 59 -15.27 10.79 -2.03
C HIS A 59 -14.17 10.26 -1.10
N ASP A 60 -14.07 8.95 -0.91
CA ASP A 60 -13.09 8.34 -0.01
C ASP A 60 -11.83 7.94 -0.80
N PHE A 61 -10.76 8.72 -0.69
CA PHE A 61 -9.48 8.38 -1.35
C PHE A 61 -8.34 8.30 -0.35
N VAL A 62 -7.41 7.38 -0.64
CA VAL A 62 -6.13 7.27 0.04
C VAL A 62 -5.03 7.72 -0.90
N TYR A 63 -4.19 8.64 -0.44
CA TYR A 63 -3.05 9.16 -1.17
C TYR A 63 -1.80 8.31 -0.92
N GLY A 64 -1.04 8.09 -1.99
CA GLY A 64 0.17 7.29 -1.93
C GLY A 64 1.02 7.39 -3.18
N GLU A 65 1.88 6.39 -3.35
CA GLU A 65 2.94 6.36 -4.35
C GLU A 65 2.90 5.02 -5.08
N VAL A 66 3.03 5.04 -6.39
CA VAL A 66 3.12 3.83 -7.21
C VAL A 66 4.57 3.53 -7.54
N TYR A 67 4.96 2.28 -7.33
CA TYR A 67 6.27 1.75 -7.65
C TYR A 67 6.15 0.60 -8.64
N LYS A 68 6.99 0.61 -9.67
CA LYS A 68 7.17 -0.53 -10.57
C LYS A 68 8.24 -1.45 -10.01
N LEU A 69 7.92 -2.73 -9.83
CA LEU A 69 8.82 -3.71 -9.23
C LEU A 69 9.68 -4.40 -10.30
N SER A 70 10.99 -4.48 -10.09
CA SER A 70 11.92 -5.21 -10.95
C SER A 70 12.06 -6.70 -10.58
N CYS A 71 11.90 -7.01 -9.29
CA CYS A 71 11.91 -8.37 -8.74
C CYS A 71 10.68 -8.62 -7.86
N PRO A 72 9.46 -8.66 -8.44
CA PRO A 72 8.22 -8.67 -7.67
C PRO A 72 8.19 -9.79 -6.64
N ASP A 73 8.45 -11.04 -7.02
CA ASP A 73 8.39 -12.20 -6.10
C ASP A 73 9.27 -12.01 -4.84
N ILE A 74 10.46 -11.42 -4.98
CA ILE A 74 11.37 -11.18 -3.86
C ILE A 74 10.84 -10.06 -2.97
N VAL A 75 10.51 -8.91 -3.57
CA VAL A 75 10.05 -7.72 -2.84
C VAL A 75 8.74 -8.01 -2.12
N LEU A 76 7.80 -8.60 -2.83
CA LEU A 76 6.48 -8.97 -2.34
C LEU A 76 6.57 -9.99 -1.19
N SER A 77 7.45 -10.99 -1.28
CA SER A 77 7.67 -11.94 -0.18
C SER A 77 8.23 -11.25 1.08
N CYS A 78 9.22 -10.37 0.93
CA CYS A 78 9.75 -9.61 2.07
C CYS A 78 8.73 -8.67 2.69
N LEU A 79 7.91 -8.02 1.86
CA LEU A 79 6.85 -7.13 2.34
C LEU A 79 5.70 -7.93 2.99
N ASP A 80 5.36 -9.12 2.50
CA ASP A 80 4.38 -10.01 3.17
C ASP A 80 4.86 -10.42 4.57
N ASP A 81 6.17 -10.65 4.73
CA ASP A 81 6.75 -10.95 6.04
C ASP A 81 6.74 -9.72 6.97
N TYR A 82 6.97 -8.52 6.42
CA TYR A 82 6.94 -7.26 7.18
C TYR A 82 5.53 -6.88 7.63
N GLU A 83 4.54 -7.02 6.75
CA GLU A 83 3.11 -6.74 7.03
C GLU A 83 2.41 -7.90 7.75
N GLU A 84 3.19 -8.90 8.19
CA GLU A 84 2.74 -10.08 8.91
C GLU A 84 1.62 -10.86 8.21
N CYS A 85 1.61 -10.85 6.87
CA CYS A 85 0.58 -11.50 6.04
C CYS A 85 1.10 -12.66 5.19
N SER A 86 2.36 -13.06 5.37
CA SER A 86 2.94 -14.24 4.71
C SER A 86 2.38 -15.56 5.27
N PRO A 87 2.58 -16.71 4.59
CA PRO A 87 2.15 -18.01 5.09
C PRO A 87 2.75 -18.44 6.45
N LYS A 88 3.76 -17.72 6.96
CA LYS A 88 4.35 -17.98 8.28
C LYS A 88 3.47 -17.52 9.43
N PHE A 89 2.54 -16.61 9.17
CA PHE A 89 1.68 -16.01 10.18
C PHE A 89 0.32 -16.72 10.25
N THR A 90 -0.22 -16.82 11.46
CA THR A 90 -1.51 -17.47 11.69
C THR A 90 -2.63 -16.55 11.23
N LYS A 91 -3.57 -17.08 10.44
CA LYS A 91 -4.74 -16.33 9.98
C LYS A 91 -5.81 -16.21 11.08
N PRO A 92 -6.61 -15.12 11.11
CA PRO A 92 -6.56 -13.98 10.20
C PRO A 92 -5.46 -12.97 10.58
N THR A 93 -4.70 -12.53 9.57
CA THR A 93 -3.64 -11.51 9.67
C THR A 93 -4.24 -10.11 9.68
N ALA A 94 -3.49 -9.10 10.12
CA ALA A 94 -3.97 -7.72 10.13
C ALA A 94 -4.15 -7.17 8.70
N TYR A 95 -3.19 -7.48 7.84
CA TYR A 95 -3.20 -7.12 6.43
C TYR A 95 -3.40 -8.32 5.53
N VAL A 96 -3.88 -8.04 4.32
CA VAL A 96 -3.94 -8.95 3.19
C VAL A 96 -3.48 -8.23 1.93
N ARG A 97 -2.59 -8.85 1.16
CA ARG A 97 -2.18 -8.27 -0.13
C ARG A 97 -3.21 -8.59 -1.21
N ARG A 98 -3.74 -7.55 -1.87
CA ARG A 98 -4.71 -7.66 -2.96
C ARG A 98 -4.32 -6.75 -4.13
N LYS A 99 -4.82 -7.03 -5.33
CA LYS A 99 -4.66 -6.15 -6.49
C LYS A 99 -5.82 -5.16 -6.52
N GLU A 100 -5.51 -3.87 -6.53
CA GLU A 100 -6.48 -2.78 -6.65
C GLU A 100 -6.14 -1.90 -7.85
N ASN A 101 -7.14 -1.19 -8.36
CA ASN A 101 -6.92 -0.13 -9.32
C ASN A 101 -6.56 1.16 -8.58
N VAL A 102 -5.47 1.79 -8.99
CA VAL A 102 -5.03 3.09 -8.48
C VAL A 102 -4.98 4.09 -9.63
N GLN A 103 -5.39 5.32 -9.35
CA GLN A 103 -5.36 6.42 -10.30
C GLN A 103 -4.11 7.25 -10.05
N THR A 104 -3.19 7.26 -11.00
CA THR A 104 -1.98 8.09 -10.94
C THR A 104 -2.34 9.57 -11.07
N LYS A 105 -1.47 10.44 -10.58
CA LYS A 105 -1.60 11.89 -10.72
C LYS A 105 -1.62 12.33 -12.17
N SER A 106 -0.91 11.61 -13.05
CA SER A 106 -0.97 11.79 -14.51
C SER A 106 -2.32 11.41 -15.16
N GLY A 107 -3.22 10.76 -14.41
CA GLY A 107 -4.56 10.40 -14.86
C GLY A 107 -4.67 8.97 -15.42
N GLU A 108 -3.61 8.17 -15.39
CA GLU A 108 -3.65 6.76 -15.79
C GLU A 108 -4.21 5.90 -14.67
N VAL A 109 -4.89 4.81 -15.02
CA VAL A 109 -5.32 3.78 -14.07
C VAL A 109 -4.39 2.59 -14.19
N VAL A 110 -3.77 2.19 -13.07
CA VAL A 110 -2.83 1.07 -12.98
C VAL A 110 -3.36 0.05 -11.98
N THR A 111 -3.27 -1.24 -12.29
CA THR A 111 -3.50 -2.29 -11.30
C THR A 111 -2.23 -2.51 -10.49
N ALA A 112 -2.30 -2.29 -9.18
CA ALA A 112 -1.17 -2.42 -8.26
C ALA A 112 -1.50 -3.34 -7.09
N TRP A 113 -0.47 -3.98 -6.54
CA TRP A 113 -0.57 -4.63 -5.24
C TRP A 113 -0.73 -3.59 -4.14
N VAL A 114 -1.64 -3.88 -3.21
CA VAL A 114 -1.95 -3.04 -2.04
C VAL A 114 -2.08 -3.95 -0.82
N TYR A 115 -1.52 -3.52 0.31
CA TYR A 115 -1.77 -4.16 1.60
C TYR A 115 -3.06 -3.57 2.17
N ILE A 116 -4.11 -4.37 2.23
CA ILE A 116 -5.43 -3.97 2.71
C ILE A 116 -5.56 -4.38 4.18
N TYR A 117 -6.01 -3.45 5.02
CA TYR A 117 -6.34 -3.77 6.41
C TYR A 117 -7.63 -4.59 6.48
N ASP A 118 -7.59 -5.77 7.10
CA ASP A 118 -8.66 -6.78 7.08
C ASP A 118 -9.17 -7.12 8.50
N ARG A 119 -9.15 -6.12 9.39
CA ARG A 119 -9.59 -6.23 10.80
C ARG A 119 -10.67 -5.19 11.11
N PRO A 120 -11.43 -5.38 12.21
CA PRO A 120 -12.47 -4.43 12.63
C PRO A 120 -11.88 -3.03 12.85
N THR A 121 -12.59 -1.99 12.42
CA THR A 121 -12.14 -0.59 12.49
C THR A 121 -12.84 0.21 13.59
N GLU A 122 -13.70 -0.42 14.39
CA GLU A 122 -14.41 0.21 15.48
C GLU A 122 -13.44 0.84 16.48
N GLY A 123 -13.57 2.14 16.71
CA GLY A 123 -12.71 2.90 17.62
C GLY A 123 -11.40 3.39 17.01
N LEU A 124 -11.05 2.99 15.78
CA LEU A 124 -9.89 3.56 15.08
C LEU A 124 -10.17 4.98 14.60
N GLN A 125 -9.17 5.84 14.67
CA GLN A 125 -9.25 7.19 14.14
C GLN A 125 -9.23 7.16 12.62
N LEU A 126 -10.24 7.74 11.97
CA LEU A 126 -10.22 7.99 10.54
C LEU A 126 -9.25 9.14 10.24
N ILE A 127 -8.32 8.93 9.32
CA ILE A 127 -7.45 9.97 8.77
C ILE A 127 -8.24 10.64 7.64
N GLN A 128 -8.91 11.76 7.97
CA GLN A 128 -9.86 12.42 7.07
C GLN A 128 -9.24 12.90 5.75
N SER A 129 -7.96 13.29 5.76
CA SER A 129 -7.26 13.68 4.54
C SER A 129 -7.02 12.52 3.57
N GLY A 130 -7.01 11.28 4.07
CA GLY A 130 -6.57 10.12 3.31
C GLY A 130 -5.06 10.08 3.03
N ASP A 131 -4.27 11.01 3.57
CA ASP A 131 -2.81 11.04 3.45
C ASP A 131 -2.17 10.83 4.82
N PHE A 132 -1.47 9.71 5.01
CA PHE A 132 -0.78 9.37 6.25
C PHE A 132 0.38 10.32 6.59
N LEU A 133 1.03 10.89 5.58
CA LEU A 133 2.22 11.74 5.77
C LEU A 133 1.86 13.23 5.85
N GLU A 134 0.60 13.58 5.60
CA GLU A 134 0.11 14.92 5.83
C GLU A 134 0.13 15.22 7.33
N LYS A 135 1.05 16.10 7.72
CA LYS A 135 1.11 16.65 9.08
C LYS A 135 -0.05 17.63 9.21
N THR A 136 -0.98 17.32 10.10
CA THR A 136 -2.05 18.23 10.52
C THR A 136 -1.46 19.50 11.14
#